data_AF-A0A6P0VXB5-F1
#
_entry.id   AF-A0A6P0VXB5-F1
#
_cell.length_a   1.000
_cell.length_b   1.000
_cell.length_c   1.000
_cell.angle_alpha   90.00
_cell.angle_beta   90.00
_cell.angle_gamma   90.00
#
_symmetry.space_group_name_H-M   'P 1'
#
loop_
_entity.id
_entity.type
_entity.pdbx_description
1 polymer ?
#
loop_
_entity_poly.entity_id
_entity_poly.type
_entity_poly.pdbx_seq_one_letter_code
_entity_poly.pdbx_strand_id
1 'polypeptide(L)'
;PELVPGKLYKWSVTLVCDAYKESANPFYYSWIERIATPPELEQQPASLAQAGLWPDTLAAILAEQQANPQELSWQEELFSLLTQVGLTEVVEQERQRLELPPQIEQIGETAGD
;
A
#
# COMPACT_ATOMS: atom_id res chain seq x y z
N PRO A 1 -13.56 -3.13 12.83
CA PRO A 1 -13.33 -2.59 14.20
C PRO A 1 -11.92 -2.00 14.25
N GLU A 2 -11.71 -0.95 15.05
CA GLU A 2 -10.37 -0.38 15.25
C GLU A 2 -9.45 -1.39 15.96
N LEU A 3 -8.16 -1.41 15.58
CA LEU A 3 -7.16 -2.27 16.20
C LEU A 3 -6.66 -1.68 17.52
N VAL A 4 -6.66 -2.46 18.58
CA VAL A 4 -6.35 -2.04 19.95
C VAL A 4 -4.92 -2.45 20.32
N PRO A 5 -4.11 -1.55 20.91
CA PRO A 5 -2.77 -1.88 21.39
C PRO A 5 -2.72 -3.11 22.30
N GLY A 6 -1.66 -3.91 22.17
CA GLY A 6 -1.44 -5.15 22.93
C GLY A 6 -2.29 -6.33 22.48
N LYS A 7 -2.97 -6.23 21.33
CA LYS A 7 -3.73 -7.33 20.74
C LYS A 7 -3.09 -7.82 19.46
N LEU A 8 -3.07 -9.16 19.35
CA LEU A 8 -2.67 -9.87 18.14
C LEU A 8 -3.90 -10.14 17.26
N TYR A 9 -3.78 -9.82 15.98
CA TYR A 9 -4.82 -9.98 14.98
C TYR A 9 -4.32 -10.92 13.89
N LYS A 10 -5.15 -11.88 13.51
CA LYS A 10 -4.89 -12.74 12.34
C LYS A 10 -5.44 -12.05 11.10
N TRP A 11 -4.62 -11.94 10.06
CA TRP A 11 -5.08 -11.55 8.74
C TRP A 11 -4.81 -12.66 7.73
N SER A 12 -5.59 -12.68 6.66
CA SER A 12 -5.40 -13.59 5.54
C SER A 12 -5.70 -12.91 4.22
N VAL A 13 -4.94 -13.26 3.18
CA VAL A 13 -5.17 -12.85 1.79
C VAL A 13 -5.23 -14.11 0.93
N THR A 14 -6.11 -14.06 -0.07
CA THR A 14 -6.22 -15.09 -1.10
C THR A 14 -6.17 -14.43 -2.46
N LEU A 15 -5.51 -15.09 -3.42
CA LEU A 15 -5.67 -14.74 -4.83
C LEU A 15 -6.81 -15.58 -5.39
N VAL A 16 -7.89 -14.94 -5.82
CA VAL A 16 -9.00 -15.65 -6.45
C VAL A 16 -8.65 -15.89 -7.91
N CYS A 17 -8.19 -17.10 -8.20
CA CYS A 17 -7.86 -17.53 -9.56
C CYS A 17 -9.07 -18.19 -10.23
N ASP A 18 -9.83 -18.97 -9.45
CA ASP A 18 -11.11 -19.56 -9.87
C ASP A 18 -12.16 -19.31 -8.79
N ALA A 19 -13.16 -18.50 -9.13
CA ALA A 19 -14.25 -18.14 -8.22
C ALA A 19 -15.22 -19.31 -7.95
N TYR A 20 -15.27 -20.33 -8.82
CA TYR A 20 -16.14 -21.49 -8.65
C TYR A 20 -15.47 -22.65 -7.91
N LYS A 21 -14.16 -22.55 -7.67
CA LYS A 21 -13.35 -23.54 -6.95
C LYS A 21 -12.46 -22.89 -5.90
N GLU A 22 -13.09 -22.23 -4.94
CA GLU A 22 -12.40 -21.49 -3.87
C GLU A 22 -11.34 -22.31 -3.12
N SER A 23 -11.55 -23.61 -2.97
CA SER A 23 -10.59 -24.51 -2.30
C SER A 23 -9.25 -24.66 -3.01
N ALA A 24 -9.16 -24.26 -4.29
CA ALA A 24 -7.93 -24.28 -5.06
C ALA A 24 -7.18 -22.94 -5.04
N ASN A 25 -7.80 -21.88 -4.49
CA ASN A 25 -7.16 -20.57 -4.40
C ASN A 25 -6.03 -20.62 -3.36
N PRO A 26 -4.85 -20.02 -3.64
CA PRO A 26 -3.76 -19.96 -2.67
C PRO A 26 -4.11 -18.98 -1.54
N PHE A 27 -3.91 -19.42 -0.30
CA PHE A 27 -4.13 -18.62 0.91
C PHE A 27 -2.82 -18.35 1.63
N TYR A 28 -2.62 -17.10 2.04
CA TYR A 28 -1.60 -16.71 2.98
C TYR A 28 -2.25 -16.13 4.22
N TYR A 29 -1.73 -16.45 5.40
CA TYR A 29 -2.16 -15.87 6.66
C TYR A 29 -0.94 -15.47 7.48
N SER A 30 -1.12 -14.44 8.29
CA SER A 30 -0.10 -14.00 9.23
C SER A 30 -0.78 -13.35 10.44
N TRP A 31 0.05 -12.87 11.35
CA TRP A 31 -0.36 -12.19 12.57
C TRP A 31 0.24 -10.79 12.60
N ILE A 32 -0.53 -9.83 13.10
CA ILE A 32 -0.08 -8.46 13.35
C ILE A 32 -0.45 -8.08 14.79
N GLU A 33 0.48 -7.50 15.51
CA GLU A 33 0.22 -6.91 16.82
C GLU A 33 0.09 -5.39 16.65
N ARG A 34 -0.98 -4.81 17.21
CA ARG A 34 -1.03 -3.35 17.36
C ARG A 34 -0.20 -3.00 18.59
N ILE A 35 0.81 -2.15 18.43
CA ILE A 35 1.55 -1.57 19.56
C ILE A 35 1.11 -0.12 19.77
N ALA A 36 1.40 0.42 20.96
CA ALA A 36 1.25 1.86 21.18
C ALA A 36 2.34 2.59 20.39
N THR A 37 1.95 3.60 19.62
CA THR A 37 2.90 4.45 18.92
C THR A 37 3.69 5.25 19.96
N PRO A 38 5.03 5.12 20.01
CA PRO A 38 5.85 5.95 20.87
C PRO A 38 5.68 7.43 20.48
N PRO A 39 5.50 8.34 21.45
CA PRO A 39 5.27 9.76 21.16
C PRO A 39 6.45 10.40 20.42
N GLU A 40 7.67 9.84 20.53
CA GLU A 40 8.83 10.32 19.78
C GLU A 40 8.78 9.97 18.28
N LEU A 41 7.95 9.01 17.87
CA LEU A 41 7.83 8.55 16.48
C LEU A 41 6.64 9.17 15.73
N GLU A 42 5.75 9.89 16.41
CA GLU A 42 4.50 10.41 15.83
C GLU A 42 4.69 11.47 14.74
N GLN A 43 5.93 11.90 14.46
CA GLN A 43 6.15 13.12 13.69
C GLN A 43 6.68 12.90 12.27
N GLN A 44 7.20 11.71 11.92
CA GLN A 44 7.82 11.50 10.59
C GLN A 44 7.62 10.07 10.05
N PRO A 45 7.13 9.89 8.81
CA PRO A 45 6.94 8.57 8.20
C PRO A 45 8.21 7.71 8.20
N ALA A 46 9.37 8.33 7.94
CA ALA A 46 10.66 7.65 7.97
C ALA A 46 11.01 7.05 9.35
N SER A 47 10.65 7.71 10.45
CA SER A 47 10.88 7.21 11.81
C SER A 47 9.97 6.02 12.13
N LEU A 48 8.70 6.08 11.71
CA LEU A 48 7.77 4.96 11.81
C LEU A 48 8.26 3.74 11.02
N ALA A 49 8.78 3.98 9.80
CA ALA A 49 9.27 2.93 8.92
C ALA A 49 10.48 2.19 9.52
N GLN A 50 11.44 2.94 10.08
CA GLN A 50 12.60 2.38 10.77
C GLN A 50 12.21 1.56 12.01
N ALA A 51 11.14 1.95 12.70
CA ALA A 51 10.59 1.19 13.82
C ALA A 51 9.77 -0.04 13.39
N GLY A 52 9.64 -0.29 12.08
CA GLY A 52 8.85 -1.40 11.53
C GLY A 52 7.34 -1.15 11.52
N LEU A 53 6.89 0.07 11.80
CA LEU A 53 5.48 0.46 11.83
C LEU A 53 4.96 0.82 10.44
N TRP A 54 5.19 -0.06 9.47
CA TRP A 54 4.83 0.14 8.06
C TRP A 54 3.36 0.53 7.80
N PRO A 55 2.36 -0.05 8.50
CA PRO A 55 0.98 0.41 8.36
C PRO A 55 0.79 1.87 8.75
N ASP A 56 1.43 2.33 9.83
CA ASP A 56 1.34 3.71 10.31
C ASP A 56 2.15 4.65 9.41
N THR A 57 3.31 4.22 8.91
CA THR A 57 4.09 4.93 7.88
C THR A 57 3.23 5.23 6.64
N LEU A 58 2.57 4.21 6.10
CA LEU A 58 1.73 4.36 4.90
C LEU A 58 0.53 5.27 5.19
N ALA A 59 -0.09 5.14 6.36
CA ALA A 59 -1.18 6.02 6.77
C ALA A 59 -0.74 7.49 6.84
N ALA A 60 0.45 7.77 7.36
CA ALA A 60 1.00 9.12 7.45
C ALA A 60 1.27 9.73 6.06
N ILE A 61 1.91 8.99 5.15
CA ILE A 61 2.17 9.43 3.77
C ILE A 61 0.87 9.70 3.02
N LEU A 62 -0.13 8.82 3.16
CA LEU A 62 -1.44 9.01 2.52
C LEU A 62 -2.19 10.22 3.09
N ALA A 63 -2.07 10.49 4.38
CA ALA A 63 -2.65 11.69 4.98
C ALA A 63 -2.00 12.97 4.43
N GLU A 64 -0.69 12.97 4.22
CA GLU A 64 0.04 14.08 3.58
C GLU A 64 -0.38 14.29 2.13
N GLN A 65 -0.47 13.23 1.33
CA GLN A 65 -1.00 13.29 -0.03
C GLN A 65 -2.39 13.92 -0.06
N GLN A 66 -3.28 13.49 0.84
CA GLN A 66 -4.66 13.99 0.90
C GLN A 66 -4.73 15.45 1.32
N ALA A 67 -3.83 15.90 2.20
CA ALA A 67 -3.75 17.28 2.63
C ALA A 67 -3.20 18.19 1.52
N ASN A 68 -2.19 17.74 0.78
CA ASN A 68 -1.50 18.53 -0.26
C ASN A 68 -1.39 17.78 -1.61
N PRO A 69 -2.49 17.59 -2.37
CA PRO A 69 -2.48 16.75 -3.57
C PRO A 69 -1.58 17.25 -4.73
N GLN A 70 -1.22 18.53 -4.73
CA GLN A 70 -0.36 19.14 -5.76
C GLN A 70 1.13 19.09 -5.40
N GLU A 71 1.44 18.82 -4.13
CA GLU A 71 2.80 18.60 -3.69
C GLU A 71 3.15 17.14 -4.02
N LEU A 72 4.29 16.88 -4.65
CA LEU A 72 4.71 15.53 -5.04
C LEU A 72 5.85 14.99 -4.16
N SER A 73 6.22 15.72 -3.10
CA SER A 73 7.26 15.34 -2.13
C SER A 73 6.95 13.99 -1.45
N TRP A 74 5.68 13.74 -1.13
CA TRP A 74 5.22 12.47 -0.56
C TRP A 74 5.49 11.25 -1.47
N GLN A 75 5.55 11.43 -2.81
CA GLN A 75 5.87 10.35 -3.74
C GLN A 75 7.35 9.97 -3.66
N GLU A 76 8.23 10.97 -3.61
CA GLU A 76 9.66 10.74 -3.47
C GLU A 76 9.99 10.09 -2.13
N GLU A 77 9.34 10.53 -1.05
CA GLU A 77 9.46 9.91 0.26
C GLU A 77 8.97 8.45 0.25
N LEU A 78 7.79 8.19 -0.31
CA LEU A 78 7.26 6.84 -0.45
C LEU A 78 8.21 5.92 -1.23
N PHE A 79 8.71 6.37 -2.38
CA PHE A 79 9.64 5.57 -3.19
C PHE A 79 10.98 5.32 -2.50
N SER A 80 11.49 6.29 -1.75
CA SER A 80 12.69 6.13 -0.93
C SER A 80 12.48 5.04 0.14
N LEU A 81 11.35 5.09 0.85
CA LEU A 81 11.01 4.12 1.89
C LEU A 81 10.79 2.71 1.33
N LEU A 82 10.08 2.58 0.21
CA LEU A 82 9.89 1.29 -0.47
C LEU A 82 11.24 0.69 -0.93
N THR A 83 12.14 1.53 -1.44
CA THR A 83 13.50 1.10 -1.81
C THR A 83 14.27 0.61 -0.58
N GLN A 84 14.14 1.30 0.56
CA GLN A 84 14.81 0.93 1.82
C GLN A 84 14.43 -0.48 2.31
N VAL A 85 13.19 -0.93 2.06
CA VAL A 85 12.74 -2.29 2.38
C VAL A 85 12.91 -3.30 1.25
N GLY A 86 13.65 -2.95 0.20
CA GLY A 86 13.95 -3.86 -0.89
C GLY A 86 12.81 -4.03 -1.90
N LEU A 87 11.80 -3.16 -1.88
CA LEU A 87 10.69 -3.13 -2.86
C LEU A 87 11.03 -2.28 -4.09
N THR A 88 12.29 -2.30 -4.54
CA THR A 88 12.77 -1.49 -5.66
C THR A 88 12.03 -1.78 -6.97
N GLU A 89 11.65 -3.04 -7.23
CA GLU A 89 10.87 -3.41 -8.42
C GLU A 89 9.47 -2.74 -8.42
N VAL A 90 8.85 -2.62 -7.24
CA VAL A 90 7.56 -1.93 -7.10
C VAL A 90 7.71 -0.44 -7.42
N VAL A 91 8.80 0.19 -6.94
CA VAL A 91 9.09 1.60 -7.24
C VAL A 91 9.26 1.82 -8.74
N GLU A 92 10.00 0.95 -9.42
CA GLU A 92 10.21 1.04 -10.86
C GLU A 92 8.88 0.90 -11.63
N GLN A 93 8.07 -0.10 -11.29
CA GLN A 93 6.77 -0.31 -11.91
C GLN A 93 5.84 0.90 -11.72
N GLU A 94 5.82 1.49 -10.54
CA GLU A 94 4.97 2.64 -10.22
C GLU A 94 5.44 3.91 -10.96
N ARG A 95 6.75 4.14 -11.08
CA ARG A 95 7.29 5.23 -11.91
C ARG A 95 6.87 5.08 -13.37
N GLN A 96 7.01 3.88 -13.93
CA GLN A 96 6.57 3.60 -15.30
C GLN A 96 5.07 3.86 -15.48
N ARG A 97 4.24 3.47 -14.51
CA ARG A 97 2.79 3.73 -14.56
C ARG A 97 2.46 5.22 -14.58
N LEU A 98 3.21 6.04 -13.84
CA LEU A 98 3.03 7.49 -13.77
C LEU A 98 3.54 8.21 -15.03
N GLU A 99 4.55 7.67 -15.70
CA GLU A 99 5.07 8.19 -16.97
C GLU A 99 4.19 7.81 -18.19
N LEU A 100 3.46 6.70 -18.09
CA LEU A 100 2.52 6.27 -19.13
C LEU A 100 1.24 7.13 -19.10
N PRO A 101 0.74 7.60 -20.26
CA PRO A 101 -0.57 8.22 -20.32
C PRO A 101 -1.62 7.20 -19.83
N PRO A 102 -2.67 7.65 -19.12
CA PRO A 102 -3.72 6.75 -18.65
C PRO A 102 -4.25 5.95 -19.83
N GLN A 103 -4.17 4.62 -19.72
CA GLN A 103 -4.73 3.72 -20.72
C GLN A 103 -6.25 3.87 -20.65
N ILE A 104 -6.80 4.80 -21.43
CA ILE A 104 -8.23 4.83 -21.70
C ILE A 104 -8.49 3.52 -22.45
N GLU A 105 -9.14 2.55 -21.79
CA GLU A 105 -9.71 1.39 -22.45
C GLU A 105 -10.58 1.89 -23.61
N GLN A 106 -10.07 1.75 -24.84
CA GLN A 106 -10.89 1.85 -26.03
C GLN A 106 -11.85 0.67 -26.01
N ILE A 107 -12.99 0.83 -25.33
CA ILE A 107 -14.18 0.06 -25.61
C ILE A 107 -14.62 0.44 -27.01
N GLY A 108 -14.27 -0.42 -27.96
CA GLY A 108 -14.67 -0.32 -29.35
C GLY A 108 -16.19 -0.29 -29.46
N GLU A 109 -16.72 0.84 -29.91
CA GLU A 109 -18.08 0.93 -30.42
C GLU A 109 -18.07 0.34 -31.84
N THR A 110 -18.16 -0.99 -31.92
CA THR A 110 -18.66 -1.65 -33.14
C THR A 110 -20.15 -1.86 -33.00
N ALA A 111 -20.92 -0.92 -33.50
CA ALA A 111 -22.30 -1.07 -33.96
C ALA A 111 -22.48 0.01 -35.05
N GLY A 112 -22.92 -0.24 -36.27
CA GLY A 112 -23.68 -1.35 -36.83
C GLY A 112 -24.70 -0.73 -37.79
N ASP A 113 -24.61 -1.15 -39.06
CA ASP A 113 -25.53 -0.89 -40.21
C ASP A 113 -25.63 0.53 -40.78
#